data_AF-A0A1S6IVM2-F1
#
_entry.id   AF-A0A1S6IVM2-F1
#
_cell.length_a   1.000
_cell.length_b   1.000
_cell.length_c   1.000
_cell.angle_alpha   90.00
_cell.angle_beta   90.00
_cell.angle_gamma   90.00
#
_symmetry.space_group_name_H-M   'P 1'
#
loop_
_entity.id
_entity.type
_entity.pdbx_description
1 polymer ?
#
loop_
_entity_poly.entity_id
_entity_poly.type
_entity_poly.pdbx_seq_one_letter_code
_entity_poly.pdbx_strand_id
1 'polypeptide(L)'
;MSKKLFITVLCLTWFLFTGYPALAAEQIYIVKPGDSLWLISQAHGTTVEELKRANRLTSDNLAIGQKLVLASPPVTSRNAIRPTSPAVNSTSSISWIIPQATTPQESQANTTQQDSQPVPQVSSVELVDWFTSGKYMFKSGEHFTVTDCGTGKQLTLKVLSAGNHCDIEPATAADTKIMQDLFGQWTWSPRPVIIHKNGKNIAGSLSGQPHDIDTTPDNGVNGHFDLYLHNSKPHGSGVSQSYVQEHLATVAKAAGN
;
A
#
# COMPACT_ATOMS: atom_id res chain seq x y z
N MET A 1 11.13 23.52 -85.84
CA MET A 1 11.61 22.14 -86.10
C MET A 1 12.67 21.83 -85.05
N SER A 2 12.67 20.78 -84.23
CA SER A 2 11.75 19.69 -83.90
C SER A 2 12.27 19.06 -82.60
N LYS A 3 11.39 18.91 -81.59
CA LYS A 3 11.29 17.81 -80.61
C LYS A 3 12.50 17.43 -79.73
N LYS A 4 12.25 17.42 -78.42
CA LYS A 4 12.65 16.46 -77.34
C LYS A 4 12.14 17.07 -76.03
N LEU A 5 11.61 16.40 -75.02
CA LEU A 5 11.24 15.01 -74.71
C LEU A 5 10.43 15.14 -73.41
N PHE A 6 9.27 14.49 -73.30
CA PHE A 6 8.46 14.48 -72.08
C PHE A 6 9.14 13.66 -70.97
N ILE A 7 9.31 14.23 -69.78
CA ILE A 7 9.40 13.46 -68.52
C ILE A 7 8.49 14.13 -67.51
N THR A 8 7.36 13.49 -67.26
CA THR A 8 6.42 13.78 -66.18
C THR A 8 7.08 13.41 -64.85
N VAL A 9 7.14 14.31 -63.88
CA VAL A 9 7.30 13.95 -62.46
C VAL A 9 6.18 14.62 -61.69
N LEU A 10 5.17 13.80 -61.38
CA LEU A 10 4.20 14.04 -60.32
C LEU A 10 4.99 14.25 -59.02
N CYS A 11 4.77 15.36 -58.32
CA CYS A 11 5.10 15.44 -56.89
C CYS A 11 3.97 16.19 -56.18
N LEU A 12 2.81 15.55 -56.17
CA LEU A 12 1.71 15.88 -55.28
C LEU A 12 2.08 15.30 -53.90
N THR A 13 2.98 15.93 -53.15
CA THR A 13 3.24 15.51 -51.76
C THR A 13 2.17 16.11 -50.87
N TRP A 14 1.01 15.46 -50.93
CA TRP A 14 0.13 15.34 -49.77
C TRP A 14 1.00 14.80 -48.65
N PHE A 15 1.46 15.65 -47.74
CA PHE A 15 2.15 15.21 -46.53
C PHE A 15 1.07 14.58 -45.65
N LEU A 16 0.74 13.33 -45.96
CA LEU A 16 0.03 12.45 -45.06
C LEU A 16 0.96 12.33 -43.85
N PHE A 17 0.61 13.06 -42.79
CA PHE A 17 1.16 12.80 -41.47
C PHE A 17 0.58 11.45 -41.03
N THR A 18 1.13 10.38 -41.59
CA THR A 18 0.90 9.02 -41.12
C THR A 18 1.50 8.98 -39.73
N GLY A 19 0.67 9.17 -38.71
CA GLY A 19 1.02 8.84 -37.35
C GLY A 19 1.34 7.36 -37.31
N TYR A 20 2.62 7.01 -37.43
CA TYR A 20 3.08 5.67 -37.12
C TYR A 20 2.72 5.44 -35.64
N PRO A 21 1.93 4.41 -35.30
CA PRO A 21 1.78 4.06 -33.90
C PRO A 21 3.18 3.77 -33.36
N ALA A 22 3.60 4.55 -32.36
CA ALA A 22 4.82 4.25 -31.64
C ALA A 22 4.65 2.83 -31.08
N LEU A 23 5.49 1.89 -31.55
CA LEU A 23 5.60 0.61 -30.89
C LEU A 23 5.93 0.90 -29.43
N ALA A 24 4.99 0.61 -28.53
CA ALA A 24 5.26 0.69 -27.10
C ALA A 24 6.36 -0.32 -26.81
N ALA A 25 7.56 0.18 -26.51
CA ALA A 25 8.68 -0.66 -26.17
C ALA A 25 8.35 -1.42 -24.87
N GLU A 26 8.62 -2.72 -24.88
CA GLU A 26 8.51 -3.57 -23.70
C GLU A 26 9.46 -3.07 -22.61
N GLN A 27 8.92 -2.41 -21.59
CA GLN A 27 9.73 -1.87 -20.50
C GLN A 27 10.06 -2.99 -19.51
N ILE A 28 11.35 -3.30 -19.38
CA ILE A 28 11.85 -4.31 -18.46
C ILE A 28 12.39 -3.64 -17.20
N TYR A 29 11.91 -4.12 -16.05
CA TYR A 29 12.43 -3.79 -14.74
C TYR A 29 13.30 -4.93 -14.21
N ILE A 30 14.42 -4.61 -13.56
CA ILE A 30 15.28 -5.59 -12.89
C ILE A 30 15.06 -5.44 -11.39
N VAL A 31 14.53 -6.49 -10.76
CA VAL A 31 14.24 -6.53 -9.32
C VAL A 31 15.51 -6.25 -8.53
N LYS A 32 15.44 -5.27 -7.64
CA LYS A 32 16.51 -4.86 -6.72
C LYS A 32 16.25 -5.45 -5.32
N PRO A 33 17.28 -5.51 -4.46
CA PRO A 33 17.07 -5.82 -3.06
C PRO A 33 16.02 -4.89 -2.42
N GLY A 34 15.00 -5.47 -1.79
CA GLY A 34 13.91 -4.72 -1.14
C GLY A 34 12.69 -4.42 -2.02
N ASP A 35 12.71 -4.79 -3.30
CA ASP A 35 11.54 -4.62 -4.16
C ASP A 35 10.44 -5.67 -3.88
N SER A 36 9.19 -5.24 -4.02
CA SER A 36 8.01 -6.11 -4.06
C SER A 36 7.17 -5.82 -5.30
N LEU A 37 6.29 -6.76 -5.69
CA LEU A 37 5.36 -6.52 -6.79
C LEU A 37 4.52 -5.26 -6.55
N TRP A 38 4.13 -5.01 -5.29
CA TRP A 38 3.38 -3.82 -4.92
C TRP A 38 4.21 -2.55 -5.13
N LEU A 39 5.46 -2.49 -4.63
CA LEU A 39 6.35 -1.34 -4.82
C LEU A 39 6.63 -1.05 -6.29
N ILE A 40 6.91 -2.09 -7.07
CA ILE A 40 7.16 -1.97 -8.52
C ILE A 40 5.90 -1.51 -9.24
N SER A 41 4.73 -2.08 -8.91
CA SER A 41 3.47 -1.70 -9.55
C SER A 41 3.15 -0.21 -9.31
N GLN A 42 3.32 0.26 -8.08
CA GLN A 42 3.08 1.65 -7.69
C GLN A 42 4.08 2.60 -8.38
N ALA A 43 5.37 2.24 -8.41
CA ALA A 43 6.41 3.07 -9.02
C ALA A 43 6.25 3.20 -10.54
N HIS A 44 5.61 2.22 -11.17
CA HIS A 44 5.45 2.15 -12.62
C HIS A 44 4.01 2.35 -13.10
N GLY A 45 3.08 2.69 -12.21
CA GLY A 45 1.70 3.01 -12.56
C GLY A 45 0.90 1.83 -13.14
N THR A 46 1.13 0.61 -12.64
CA THR A 46 0.38 -0.60 -12.97
C THR A 46 -0.18 -1.24 -11.69
N THR A 47 -0.86 -2.38 -11.76
CA THR A 47 -1.29 -3.14 -10.57
C THR A 47 -0.44 -4.40 -10.37
N VAL A 48 -0.50 -4.96 -9.16
CA VAL A 48 0.15 -6.25 -8.85
C VAL A 48 -0.40 -7.35 -9.77
N GLU A 49 -1.71 -7.39 -9.98
CA GLU A 49 -2.37 -8.37 -10.85
C GLU A 49 -1.90 -8.24 -12.30
N GLU A 50 -1.79 -7.02 -12.81
CA GLU A 50 -1.30 -6.75 -14.16
C GLU A 50 0.16 -7.17 -14.31
N LEU A 51 0.99 -6.86 -13.32
CA LEU A 51 2.40 -7.24 -13.29
C LEU A 51 2.57 -8.76 -13.22
N LYS A 52 1.78 -9.46 -12.40
CA LYS A 52 1.76 -10.92 -12.33
C LYS A 52 1.30 -11.54 -13.63
N ARG A 53 0.22 -11.02 -14.22
CA ARG A 53 -0.31 -11.50 -15.50
C ARG A 53 0.71 -11.34 -16.62
N ALA A 54 1.34 -10.17 -16.73
CA ALA A 54 2.37 -9.90 -17.73
C ALA A 54 3.57 -10.84 -17.61
N ASN A 55 3.93 -11.22 -16.38
CA ASN A 55 5.10 -12.03 -16.07
C ASN A 55 4.81 -13.50 -15.77
N ARG A 56 3.55 -13.94 -15.93
CA ARG A 56 3.07 -15.29 -15.60
C ARG A 56 3.44 -15.73 -14.18
N LEU A 57 3.43 -14.80 -13.24
CA LEU A 57 3.75 -15.06 -11.84
C LEU A 57 2.51 -15.61 -11.13
N THR A 58 2.68 -16.74 -10.46
CA THR A 58 1.64 -17.33 -9.61
C THR A 58 1.78 -16.92 -8.15
N SER A 59 2.95 -16.44 -7.74
CA SER A 59 3.26 -15.95 -6.38
C SER A 59 3.79 -14.52 -6.42
N ASP A 60 3.91 -13.92 -5.23
CA ASP A 60 4.44 -12.57 -5.06
C ASP A 60 5.94 -12.53 -4.77
N ASN A 61 6.59 -13.71 -4.75
CA ASN A 61 8.01 -13.84 -4.50
C ASN A 61 8.81 -13.36 -5.70
N LEU A 62 9.64 -12.34 -5.48
CA LEU A 62 10.57 -11.82 -6.45
C LEU A 62 12.01 -12.21 -6.10
N ALA A 63 12.75 -12.73 -7.09
CA ALA A 63 14.18 -12.94 -6.94
C ALA A 63 14.94 -11.66 -7.31
N ILE A 64 15.97 -11.30 -6.53
CA ILE A 64 16.86 -10.20 -6.90
C ILE A 64 17.50 -10.50 -8.27
N GLY A 65 17.47 -9.53 -9.17
CA GLY A 65 17.92 -9.67 -10.56
C GLY A 65 16.88 -10.26 -11.51
N GLN A 66 15.70 -10.65 -11.02
CA GLN A 66 14.59 -11.09 -11.87
C GLN A 66 14.17 -9.95 -12.79
N LYS A 67 13.96 -10.28 -14.07
CA LYS A 67 13.42 -9.35 -15.06
C LYS A 67 11.91 -9.41 -15.03
N LEU A 68 11.26 -8.26 -14.86
CA LEU A 68 9.82 -8.10 -14.94
C LEU A 68 9.45 -7.20 -16.11
N VAL A 69 8.51 -7.66 -16.91
CA VAL A 69 7.84 -6.90 -17.96
C VAL A 69 6.82 -5.99 -17.29
N LEU A 70 7.01 -4.68 -17.40
CA LEU A 70 6.12 -3.67 -16.80
C LEU A 70 4.93 -3.32 -17.69
N ALA A 71 4.98 -3.61 -18.99
CA ALA A 71 3.98 -3.17 -19.96
C ALA A 71 3.09 -4.32 -20.48
N SER A 72 1.80 -4.05 -20.56
CA SER A 72 0.90 -4.60 -21.59
C SER A 72 0.30 -3.41 -22.36
N PRO A 73 -0.01 -3.55 -23.67
CA PRO A 73 -0.40 -2.43 -24.54
C PRO A 73 -1.61 -1.66 -23.99
N PRO A 74 -1.78 -0.38 -24.40
CA PRO A 74 -2.88 0.45 -23.91
C PRO A 74 -4.21 -0.22 -24.19
N VAL A 75 -4.99 -0.44 -23.13
CA VAL A 75 -6.42 -0.67 -23.25
C VAL A 75 -7.01 0.58 -23.89
N THR A 76 -7.17 0.56 -25.20
CA THR A 76 -7.81 1.67 -25.92
C THR A 76 -9.28 1.63 -25.53
N SER A 77 -9.66 2.58 -24.68
CA SER A 77 -11.02 2.92 -24.25
C SER A 77 -12.04 2.91 -25.39
N ARG A 78 -13.27 2.42 -25.10
CA ARG A 78 -14.51 3.03 -25.59
C ARG A 78 -15.67 2.84 -24.61
N ASN A 79 -16.07 3.96 -24.00
CA ASN A 79 -17.27 4.28 -23.21
C ASN A 79 -17.43 3.53 -21.86
N ALA A 80 -17.63 4.18 -20.71
CA ALA A 80 -18.53 5.29 -20.46
C ALA A 80 -18.10 6.14 -19.22
N ILE A 81 -18.26 7.46 -19.36
CA ILE A 81 -18.43 8.52 -18.35
C ILE A 81 -17.25 8.81 -17.39
N ARG A 82 -16.49 9.85 -17.76
CA ARG A 82 -15.58 10.62 -16.91
C ARG A 82 -16.36 11.73 -16.21
N PRO A 83 -16.30 11.90 -14.88
CA PRO A 83 -16.34 13.21 -14.28
C PRO A 83 -14.92 13.79 -14.32
N THR A 84 -14.81 14.95 -14.94
CA THR A 84 -13.63 15.81 -14.98
C THR A 84 -13.17 16.19 -13.56
N SER A 85 -11.87 16.03 -13.27
CA SER A 85 -11.19 16.73 -12.18
C SER A 85 -10.02 17.55 -12.75
N PRO A 86 -9.81 18.80 -12.32
CA PRO A 86 -8.84 19.71 -12.91
C PRO A 86 -7.42 19.43 -12.39
N ALA A 87 -6.43 19.71 -13.24
CA ALA A 87 -5.02 19.73 -12.87
C ALA A 87 -4.72 20.91 -11.94
N VAL A 88 -3.98 20.66 -10.85
CA VAL A 88 -3.22 21.69 -10.12
C VAL A 88 -1.83 21.15 -9.77
N ASN A 89 -0.86 22.02 -10.01
CA ASN A 89 0.59 21.84 -9.98
C ASN A 89 1.17 21.18 -8.73
N SER A 90 2.28 20.47 -8.97
CA SER A 90 3.30 20.07 -8.01
C SER A 90 3.85 21.25 -7.21
N THR A 91 3.76 21.20 -5.88
CA THR A 91 4.81 21.71 -4.99
C THR A 91 4.77 20.99 -3.64
N SER A 92 5.96 20.62 -3.18
CA SER A 92 6.49 20.06 -1.93
C SER A 92 5.65 20.07 -0.63
N SER A 93 5.95 19.04 0.18
CA SER A 93 5.61 18.79 1.60
C SER A 93 4.13 18.57 1.94
N ILE A 94 3.77 17.32 2.19
CA ILE A 94 2.45 16.95 2.74
C ILE A 94 2.61 16.74 4.25
N SER A 95 2.08 17.70 5.01
CA SER A 95 1.71 17.54 6.41
C SER A 95 0.28 16.99 6.44
N TRP A 96 0.09 15.75 6.87
CA TRP A 96 -1.21 15.08 6.86
C TRP A 96 -2.07 15.54 8.05
N ILE A 97 -3.17 16.24 7.76
CA ILE A 97 -4.23 16.54 8.71
C ILE A 97 -5.22 15.37 8.69
N ILE A 98 -5.34 14.64 9.79
CA ILE A 98 -6.31 13.56 9.98
C ILE A 98 -7.62 14.18 10.53
N PRO A 99 -8.82 13.86 9.98
CA PRO A 99 -10.08 14.32 10.55
C PRO A 99 -10.38 13.60 11.88
N GLN A 100 -10.59 14.37 12.95
CA GLN A 100 -11.02 13.82 14.24
C GLN A 100 -12.47 13.29 14.15
N ALA A 101 -12.68 12.06 14.61
CA ALA A 101 -14.01 11.51 14.81
C ALA A 101 -14.67 12.20 16.03
N THR A 102 -15.83 12.81 15.83
CA THR A 102 -16.65 13.41 16.89
C THR A 102 -17.57 12.37 17.53
N THR A 103 -17.46 12.22 18.86
CA THR A 103 -18.48 11.59 19.72
C THR A 103 -19.20 12.71 20.51
N PRO A 104 -20.52 12.64 20.76
CA PRO A 104 -21.28 13.75 21.35
C PRO A 104 -21.00 13.88 22.86
N GLN A 105 -20.76 15.11 23.33
CA GLN A 105 -20.60 15.44 24.74
C GLN A 105 -21.83 16.19 25.25
N GLU A 106 -22.44 15.67 26.32
CA GLU A 106 -23.49 16.30 27.11
C GLU A 106 -22.89 17.16 28.24
N SER A 107 -23.46 18.37 28.38
CA SER A 107 -23.64 19.21 29.59
C SER A 107 -22.46 19.83 30.38
N GLN A 108 -22.53 21.16 30.37
CA GLN A 108 -22.38 22.13 31.47
C GLN A 108 -21.04 22.77 31.82
N ALA A 109 -21.14 24.10 31.96
CA ALA A 109 -20.13 25.11 32.11
C ALA A 109 -19.65 25.30 33.56
N ASN A 110 -18.38 25.67 33.74
CA ASN A 110 -18.02 26.93 34.42
C ASN A 110 -16.53 27.28 34.20
N THR A 111 -16.29 28.58 34.07
CA THR A 111 -15.07 29.32 33.73
C THR A 111 -14.00 29.29 34.84
N THR A 112 -12.70 29.31 34.49
CA THR A 112 -11.71 30.37 34.88
C THR A 112 -10.27 30.04 34.43
N GLN A 113 -9.69 31.03 33.75
CA GLN A 113 -8.27 31.37 33.53
C GLN A 113 -7.38 30.52 32.60
N GLN A 114 -7.16 31.16 31.46
CA GLN A 114 -6.17 30.99 30.42
C GLN A 114 -4.75 31.06 31.00
N ASP A 115 -4.15 29.88 31.21
CA ASP A 115 -2.72 29.66 31.13
C ASP A 115 -2.43 28.84 29.88
N SER A 116 -1.27 29.09 29.29
CA SER A 116 -0.89 28.75 27.93
C SER A 116 -0.81 27.23 27.72
N GLN A 117 -1.91 26.61 27.29
CA GLN A 117 -1.90 25.20 26.89
C GLN A 117 -1.02 25.04 25.63
N PRO A 118 -0.03 24.13 25.62
CA PRO A 118 0.76 23.89 24.43
C PRO A 118 -0.15 23.36 23.31
N VAL A 119 0.03 23.88 22.11
CA VAL A 119 -0.56 23.38 20.87
C VAL A 119 -0.44 21.84 20.87
N PRO A 120 -1.52 21.06 20.63
CA PRO A 120 -1.44 19.61 20.56
C PRO A 120 -0.36 19.24 19.55
N GLN A 121 0.75 18.69 20.04
CA GLN A 121 1.83 18.23 19.18
C GLN A 121 1.25 17.12 18.30
N VAL A 122 1.29 17.30 16.98
CA VAL A 122 0.99 16.24 16.01
C VAL A 122 1.93 15.08 16.37
N SER A 123 1.40 13.99 16.93
CA SER A 123 2.24 12.91 17.44
C SER A 123 2.97 12.26 16.26
N SER A 124 4.29 12.45 16.23
CA SER A 124 5.18 11.79 15.28
C SER A 124 4.97 10.28 15.29
N VAL A 125 5.08 9.64 14.12
CA VAL A 125 5.03 8.18 14.04
C VAL A 125 6.31 7.60 14.64
N GLU A 126 6.18 6.80 15.68
CA GLU A 126 7.29 6.18 16.40
C GLU A 126 7.70 4.85 15.75
N LEU A 127 9.02 4.65 15.57
CA LEU A 127 9.60 3.35 15.26
C LEU A 127 9.84 2.59 16.57
N VAL A 128 8.95 1.66 16.91
CA VAL A 128 9.02 0.90 18.16
C VAL A 128 9.71 -0.44 17.92
N ASP A 129 10.79 -0.69 18.67
CA ASP A 129 11.45 -2.00 18.70
C ASP A 129 10.56 -3.06 19.38
N TRP A 130 10.33 -4.16 18.68
CA TRP A 130 9.44 -5.24 19.11
C TRP A 130 9.89 -5.88 20.42
N PHE A 131 11.18 -6.19 20.57
CA PHE A 131 11.68 -6.97 21.71
C PHE A 131 11.94 -6.11 22.95
N THR A 132 12.20 -4.82 22.77
CA THR A 132 12.49 -3.89 23.87
C THR A 132 11.20 -3.38 24.52
N SER A 133 10.19 -3.05 23.72
CA SER A 133 8.93 -2.49 24.26
C SER A 133 7.67 -2.93 23.51
N GLY A 134 7.73 -3.12 22.19
CA GLY A 134 6.55 -3.38 21.36
C GLY A 134 5.72 -4.58 21.81
N LYS A 135 6.36 -5.74 22.05
CA LYS A 135 5.65 -6.97 22.44
C LYS A 135 4.87 -6.85 23.74
N TYR A 136 5.25 -5.95 24.64
CA TYR A 136 4.59 -5.76 25.93
C TYR A 136 3.41 -4.80 25.85
N MET A 137 3.25 -4.12 24.70
CA MET A 137 2.11 -3.24 24.47
C MET A 137 0.85 -4.02 24.14
N PHE A 138 0.97 -5.21 23.52
CA PHE A 138 -0.15 -6.00 23.02
C PHE A 138 -0.48 -7.16 23.97
N LYS A 139 -1.73 -7.23 24.43
CA LYS A 139 -2.21 -8.34 25.27
C LYS A 139 -3.26 -9.14 24.51
N SER A 140 -3.23 -10.46 24.62
CA SER A 140 -4.23 -11.33 23.98
C SER A 140 -5.66 -10.91 24.34
N GLY A 141 -6.54 -10.87 23.35
CA GLY A 141 -7.93 -10.40 23.44
C GLY A 141 -8.09 -8.87 23.41
N GLU A 142 -7.01 -8.10 23.51
CA GLU A 142 -7.06 -6.64 23.43
C GLU A 142 -7.34 -6.18 21.99
N HIS A 143 -8.07 -5.07 21.86
CA HIS A 143 -8.38 -4.45 20.57
C HIS A 143 -7.57 -3.16 20.38
N PHE A 144 -7.22 -2.87 19.13
CA PHE A 144 -6.59 -1.61 18.76
C PHE A 144 -6.92 -1.25 17.31
N THR A 145 -6.72 0.02 16.95
CA THR A 145 -7.02 0.53 15.60
C THR A 145 -5.72 0.71 14.83
N VAL A 146 -5.77 0.42 13.53
CA VAL A 146 -4.70 0.76 12.59
C VAL A 146 -5.26 1.59 11.44
N THR A 147 -4.43 2.46 10.89
CA THR A 147 -4.69 3.21 9.66
C THR A 147 -3.76 2.71 8.55
N ASP A 148 -4.29 2.28 7.41
CA ASP A 148 -3.49 2.00 6.21
C ASP A 148 -2.88 3.29 5.65
N CYS A 149 -1.56 3.34 5.51
CA CYS A 149 -0.87 4.56 5.09
C CYS A 149 -1.19 4.96 3.65
N GLY A 150 -1.57 4.01 2.79
CA GLY A 150 -1.85 4.26 1.37
C GLY A 150 -3.25 4.82 1.12
N THR A 151 -4.25 4.35 1.84
CA THR A 151 -5.67 4.66 1.61
C THR A 151 -6.31 5.50 2.72
N GLY A 152 -5.68 5.57 3.90
CA GLY A 152 -6.26 6.18 5.10
C GLY A 152 -7.42 5.38 5.71
N LYS A 153 -7.75 4.19 5.19
CA LYS A 153 -8.77 3.33 5.78
C LYS A 153 -8.32 2.86 7.16
N GLN A 154 -9.26 2.85 8.09
CA GLN A 154 -9.04 2.37 9.44
C GLN A 154 -9.81 1.09 9.68
N LEU A 155 -9.23 0.19 10.47
CA LEU A 155 -9.86 -1.04 10.93
C LEU A 155 -9.44 -1.35 12.37
N THR A 156 -10.30 -2.06 13.08
CA THR A 156 -10.03 -2.57 14.42
C THR A 156 -9.56 -4.01 14.35
N LEU A 157 -8.50 -4.29 15.09
CA LEU A 157 -7.86 -5.60 15.17
C LEU A 157 -7.88 -6.09 16.62
N LYS A 158 -8.12 -7.38 16.80
CA LYS A 158 -7.97 -8.11 18.07
C LYS A 158 -6.60 -8.78 18.09
N VAL A 159 -5.86 -8.62 19.17
CA VAL A 159 -4.62 -9.35 19.43
C VAL A 159 -4.96 -10.80 19.73
N LEU A 160 -4.38 -11.72 18.95
CA LEU A 160 -4.39 -13.14 19.26
C LEU A 160 -3.21 -13.48 20.17
N SER A 161 -1.99 -13.07 19.78
CA SER A 161 -0.74 -13.40 20.48
C SER A 161 0.35 -12.33 20.21
N ALA A 162 1.37 -12.27 21.07
CA ALA A 162 2.48 -11.29 20.98
C ALA A 162 3.85 -11.97 21.23
N GLY A 163 4.17 -12.96 20.40
CA GLY A 163 5.42 -13.73 20.46
C GLY A 163 6.59 -13.02 19.75
N ASN A 164 6.91 -13.50 18.55
CA ASN A 164 7.97 -12.94 17.69
C ASN A 164 7.50 -11.71 16.90
N HIS A 165 6.20 -11.58 16.70
CA HIS A 165 5.45 -10.45 16.18
C HIS A 165 4.05 -10.49 16.81
N CYS A 166 3.14 -9.61 16.38
CA CYS A 166 1.78 -9.59 16.88
C CYS A 166 0.87 -10.38 15.94
N ASP A 167 0.33 -11.50 16.41
CA ASP A 167 -0.72 -12.24 15.72
C ASP A 167 -2.04 -11.52 15.97
N ILE A 168 -2.81 -11.28 14.92
CA ILE A 168 -4.01 -10.44 14.96
C ILE A 168 -5.15 -11.05 14.15
N GLU A 169 -6.36 -10.66 14.50
CA GLU A 169 -7.56 -10.99 13.74
C GLU A 169 -8.39 -9.71 13.54
N PRO A 170 -9.10 -9.53 12.42
CA PRO A 170 -10.10 -8.50 12.31
C PRO A 170 -11.13 -8.65 13.43
N ALA A 171 -11.43 -7.55 14.11
CA ALA A 171 -12.33 -7.60 15.27
C ALA A 171 -13.79 -7.92 14.88
N THR A 172 -14.18 -7.54 13.66
CA THR A 172 -15.55 -7.73 13.15
C THR A 172 -15.55 -8.12 11.66
N ALA A 173 -16.70 -8.56 11.16
CA ALA A 173 -16.92 -8.78 9.73
C ALA A 173 -16.75 -7.50 8.88
N ALA A 174 -17.03 -6.32 9.46
CA ALA A 174 -16.78 -5.05 8.78
C ALA A 174 -15.27 -4.78 8.63
N ASP A 175 -14.47 -5.08 9.66
CA ASP A 175 -13.01 -4.96 9.60
C ASP A 175 -12.41 -5.93 8.57
N THR A 176 -12.94 -7.16 8.47
CA THR A 176 -12.57 -8.10 7.41
C THR A 176 -12.91 -7.56 6.03
N LYS A 177 -14.06 -6.89 5.86
CA LYS A 177 -14.39 -6.28 4.57
C LYS A 177 -13.41 -5.15 4.21
N ILE A 178 -12.94 -4.39 5.19
CA ILE A 178 -11.88 -3.40 4.98
C ILE A 178 -10.57 -4.07 4.57
N MET A 179 -10.18 -5.18 5.22
CA MET A 179 -9.03 -5.98 4.80
C MET A 179 -9.16 -6.44 3.34
N GLN A 180 -10.31 -6.98 2.95
CA GLN A 180 -10.56 -7.39 1.57
C GLN A 180 -10.48 -6.23 0.58
N ASP A 181 -10.95 -5.04 0.96
CA ASP A 181 -10.85 -3.85 0.11
C ASP A 181 -9.39 -3.35 -0.02
N LEU A 182 -8.57 -3.53 1.02
CA LEU A 182 -7.16 -3.14 1.02
C LEU A 182 -6.27 -4.06 0.20
N PHE A 183 -6.52 -5.36 0.25
CA PHE A 183 -5.68 -6.38 -0.39
C PHE A 183 -6.26 -6.90 -1.70
N GLY A 184 -7.57 -6.78 -1.92
CA GLY A 184 -8.27 -7.36 -3.07
C GLY A 184 -8.36 -8.88 -2.93
N GLN A 185 -7.29 -9.58 -3.31
CA GLN A 185 -7.11 -11.01 -2.99
C GLN A 185 -6.17 -11.15 -1.80
N TRP A 186 -6.34 -12.20 -1.01
CA TRP A 186 -5.40 -12.49 0.07
C TRP A 186 -3.99 -12.71 -0.48
N THR A 187 -3.02 -12.02 0.12
CA THR A 187 -1.63 -11.96 -0.36
C THR A 187 -0.67 -11.80 0.83
N TRP A 188 0.50 -12.40 0.70
CA TRP A 188 1.58 -12.20 1.67
C TRP A 188 2.26 -10.83 1.55
N SER A 189 2.01 -10.06 0.49
CA SER A 189 2.58 -8.71 0.37
C SER A 189 1.94 -7.78 1.41
N PRO A 190 2.72 -7.22 2.35
CA PRO A 190 2.19 -6.45 3.46
C PRO A 190 1.91 -5.00 3.08
N ARG A 191 1.16 -4.32 3.93
CA ARG A 191 0.83 -2.90 3.78
C ARG A 191 1.37 -2.08 4.95
N PRO A 192 1.91 -0.87 4.70
CA PRO A 192 2.36 0.02 5.77
C PRO A 192 1.15 0.56 6.51
N VAL A 193 1.15 0.43 7.84
CA VAL A 193 0.06 0.89 8.71
C VAL A 193 0.59 1.74 9.86
N ILE A 194 -0.23 2.68 10.32
CA ILE A 194 -0.04 3.39 11.58
C ILE A 194 -0.90 2.71 12.64
N ILE A 195 -0.28 2.23 13.70
CA ILE A 195 -0.95 1.60 14.83
C ILE A 195 -1.23 2.68 15.88
N HIS A 196 -2.49 2.78 16.31
CA HIS A 196 -2.93 3.73 17.32
C HIS A 196 -3.08 3.03 18.66
N LYS A 197 -2.13 3.28 19.57
CA LYS A 197 -2.09 2.57 20.86
C LYS A 197 -1.48 3.41 21.97
N ASN A 198 -2.15 3.48 23.12
CA ASN A 198 -1.70 4.23 24.30
C ASN A 198 -1.35 5.71 24.00
N GLY A 199 -2.10 6.36 23.13
CA GLY A 199 -1.85 7.75 22.69
C GLY A 199 -0.67 7.91 21.73
N LYS A 200 -0.04 6.81 21.29
CA LYS A 200 1.06 6.80 20.32
C LYS A 200 0.59 6.38 18.94
N ASN A 201 1.27 6.93 17.93
CA ASN A 201 1.22 6.46 16.56
C ASN A 201 2.49 5.65 16.31
N ILE A 202 2.36 4.38 15.95
CA ILE A 202 3.49 3.46 15.81
C ILE A 202 3.53 2.94 14.38
N ALA A 203 4.72 2.95 13.78
CA ALA A 203 4.93 2.39 12.45
C ALA A 203 4.80 0.86 12.48
N GLY A 204 3.97 0.30 11.60
CA GLY A 204 3.74 -1.13 11.49
C GLY A 204 3.63 -1.63 10.06
N SER A 205 3.70 -2.95 9.92
CA SER A 205 3.50 -3.68 8.66
C SER A 205 2.45 -4.75 8.86
N LEU A 206 1.37 -4.69 8.08
CA LEU A 206 0.21 -5.58 8.18
C LEU A 206 0.22 -6.59 7.02
N SER A 207 0.23 -7.89 7.32
CA SER A 207 0.10 -8.93 6.28
C SER A 207 -1.33 -9.03 5.75
N GLY A 208 -1.47 -9.51 4.51
CA GLY A 208 -2.77 -9.66 3.83
C GLY A 208 -3.23 -11.11 3.67
N GLN A 209 -2.52 -12.08 4.25
CA GLN A 209 -2.83 -13.50 4.10
C GLN A 209 -3.22 -14.10 5.46
N PRO A 210 -4.48 -14.53 5.63
CA PRO A 210 -4.87 -15.26 6.83
C PRO A 210 -4.24 -16.65 6.82
N HIS A 211 -3.82 -17.12 8.00
CA HIS A 211 -3.19 -18.43 8.17
C HIS A 211 -3.36 -19.01 9.60
N ASP A 212 -3.02 -20.28 9.74
CA ASP A 212 -3.09 -21.08 10.96
C ASP A 212 -4.44 -21.04 11.68
N ILE A 213 -4.50 -20.41 12.85
CA ILE A 213 -5.63 -20.51 13.79
C ILE A 213 -6.57 -19.32 13.67
N ASP A 214 -7.85 -19.58 13.96
CA ASP A 214 -8.91 -18.58 14.10
C ASP A 214 -9.55 -18.71 15.48
N THR A 215 -9.69 -17.57 16.15
CA THR A 215 -10.26 -17.44 17.50
C THR A 215 -11.30 -16.34 17.59
N THR A 216 -11.59 -15.62 16.51
CA THR A 216 -12.64 -14.60 16.48
C THR A 216 -13.85 -15.14 15.72
N PRO A 217 -14.88 -15.63 16.42
CA PRO A 217 -16.07 -16.12 15.75
C PRO A 217 -16.73 -15.01 14.93
N ASP A 218 -17.30 -15.38 13.79
CA ASP A 218 -18.17 -14.54 12.96
C ASP A 218 -17.53 -13.25 12.40
N ASN A 219 -16.19 -13.13 12.37
CA ASN A 219 -15.52 -12.00 11.73
C ASN A 219 -15.38 -12.16 10.20
N GLY A 220 -15.84 -13.25 9.60
CA GLY A 220 -15.86 -13.43 8.15
C GLY A 220 -14.51 -13.80 7.51
N VAL A 221 -13.50 -14.19 8.29
CA VAL A 221 -12.23 -14.74 7.80
C VAL A 221 -11.81 -15.92 8.68
N ASN A 222 -11.16 -16.93 8.10
CA ASN A 222 -10.58 -18.02 8.86
C ASN A 222 -9.05 -17.90 8.84
N GLY A 223 -8.46 -17.71 10.01
CA GLY A 223 -7.04 -17.55 10.23
C GLY A 223 -6.69 -16.17 10.80
N HIS A 224 -5.48 -16.07 11.31
CA HIS A 224 -4.90 -14.82 11.80
C HIS A 224 -3.98 -14.19 10.76
N PHE A 225 -3.63 -12.93 11.00
CA PHE A 225 -2.69 -12.15 10.20
C PHE A 225 -1.51 -11.74 11.07
N ASP A 226 -0.42 -11.35 10.41
CA ASP A 226 0.78 -10.87 11.09
C ASP A 226 0.80 -9.36 11.10
N LEU A 227 1.10 -8.79 12.26
CA LEU A 227 1.45 -7.39 12.41
C LEU A 227 2.89 -7.27 12.95
N TYR A 228 3.75 -6.67 12.14
CA TYR A 228 5.16 -6.47 12.43
C TYR A 228 5.43 -5.04 12.91
N LEU A 229 6.31 -4.92 13.90
CA LEU A 229 7.00 -3.70 14.29
C LEU A 229 8.49 -3.79 13.91
N HIS A 230 9.27 -2.78 14.28
CA HIS A 230 10.71 -2.79 14.06
C HIS A 230 11.36 -3.98 14.79
N ASN A 231 12.25 -4.70 14.11
CA ASN A 231 12.93 -5.90 14.60
C ASN A 231 12.02 -7.09 14.97
N SER A 232 10.72 -7.08 14.63
CA SER A 232 9.88 -8.28 14.72
C SER A 232 10.48 -9.46 13.94
N LYS A 233 10.23 -10.68 14.42
CA LYS A 233 10.72 -11.93 13.81
C LYS A 233 9.54 -12.77 13.28
N PRO A 234 9.76 -13.63 12.27
CA PRO A 234 8.73 -14.57 11.82
C PRO A 234 8.46 -15.69 12.82
N HIS A 235 7.39 -16.47 12.55
CA HIS A 235 7.02 -17.68 13.31
C HIS A 235 8.14 -18.73 13.36
N GLY A 236 8.93 -18.88 12.30
CA GLY A 236 9.99 -19.89 12.25
C GLY A 236 11.05 -19.67 11.16
N SER A 237 12.12 -20.47 11.21
CA SER A 237 13.25 -20.39 10.28
C SER A 237 12.94 -20.81 8.84
N GLY A 238 11.78 -21.43 8.62
CA GLY A 238 11.28 -21.78 7.27
C GLY A 238 10.68 -20.59 6.51
N VAL A 239 10.46 -19.45 7.18
CA VAL A 239 9.92 -18.25 6.53
C VAL A 239 11.01 -17.61 5.66
N SER A 240 10.63 -17.25 4.43
CA SER A 240 11.60 -16.70 3.47
C SER A 240 12.21 -15.39 3.96
N GLN A 241 13.52 -15.22 3.73
CA GLN A 241 14.21 -13.99 4.10
C GLN A 241 13.62 -12.78 3.35
N SER A 242 13.17 -12.95 2.11
CA SER A 242 12.50 -11.90 1.33
C SER A 242 11.24 -11.39 2.01
N TYR A 243 10.39 -12.28 2.54
CA TYR A 243 9.18 -11.88 3.29
C TYR A 243 9.54 -11.08 4.55
N VAL A 244 10.57 -11.52 5.29
CA VAL A 244 11.04 -10.79 6.48
C VAL A 244 11.55 -9.39 6.12
N GLN A 245 12.34 -9.28 5.04
CA GLN A 245 12.83 -7.97 4.59
C GLN A 245 11.69 -7.06 4.09
N GLU A 246 10.66 -7.62 3.46
CA GLU A 246 9.50 -6.86 2.99
C GLU A 246 8.74 -6.23 4.17
N HIS A 247 8.54 -6.97 5.26
CA HIS A 247 7.96 -6.42 6.49
C HIS A 247 8.81 -5.31 7.10
N LEU A 248 10.14 -5.48 7.19
CA LEU A 248 11.03 -4.46 7.74
C LEU A 248 11.03 -3.17 6.89
N ALA A 249 11.05 -3.30 5.56
CA ALA A 249 10.94 -2.15 4.66
C ALA A 249 9.58 -1.45 4.78
N THR A 250 8.52 -2.23 4.98
CA THR A 250 7.15 -1.70 5.15
C THR A 250 6.98 -0.94 6.46
N VAL A 251 7.57 -1.42 7.56
CA VAL A 251 7.65 -0.67 8.83
C VAL A 251 8.43 0.63 8.65
N ALA A 252 9.59 0.60 7.98
CA ALA A 252 10.37 1.81 7.72
C ALA A 252 9.58 2.85 6.93
N LYS A 253 8.82 2.41 5.92
CA LYS A 253 7.93 3.27 5.13
C LYS A 253 6.80 3.87 5.96
N ALA A 254 6.18 3.10 6.85
CA ALA A 254 5.16 3.61 7.77
C ALA A 254 5.73 4.69 8.71
N ALA A 255 7.02 4.59 9.07
CA ALA A 255 7.74 5.61 9.84
C ALA A 255 8.17 6.84 9.00
N GLY A 256 7.90 6.86 7.70
CA GLY A 256 8.26 7.95 6.80
C GLY A 256 9.69 7.93 6.26
N ASN A 257 10.37 6.77 6.32
CA ASN A 257 11.71 6.57 5.78
C ASN A 257 11.70 5.92 4.39
#